data_AF-A0A8D8QTJ8-F1
#
_entry.id   AF-A0A8D8QTJ8-F1
#
_cell.length_a   1.000
_cell.length_b   1.000
_cell.length_c   1.000
_cell.angle_alpha   90.00
_cell.angle_beta   90.00
_cell.angle_gamma   90.00
#
_symmetry.space_group_name_H-M   'P 1'
#
loop_
_entity.id
_entity.type
_entity.pdbx_description
1 polymer ?
#
loop_
_entity_poly.entity_id
_entity_poly.type
_entity_poly.pdbx_seq_one_letter_code
_entity_poly.pdbx_strand_id
1 'polypeptide(L)'
;MEIEPVSSLKYLGMILDDKMNWIPHVKYIKQRAVKSLNILKIMNNRYYGANRDLLKKLYMTFTLPILDYGSIIYNSAKDTLLKQLDTVHHMGIRLINRAIKSTPIKSLYAESGIPPLEVRRSFLTTNLIRKIANIKIEPLYKIILNNVALNAFSPINETCKFPSIIERYQRKNPIILNVQNIIPRSRKTPPWRLSQPEFIFLIETKKEETHPALIKNQYLQLVNIHKDFTYCFTDGSKSVENTGCAVKIASDTFNWKLDKKASIFTAEGIALLKCLENIKERLTKKFMIFIDSKSIIQGIQNFSNNR
;
A
#
# COMPACT_ATOMS: atom_id res chain seq x y z
N MET A 1 11.16 43.53 -6.00
CA MET A 1 10.05 43.01 -5.18
C MET A 1 10.62 42.63 -3.83
N GLU A 2 10.38 43.45 -2.82
CA GLU A 2 10.69 43.07 -1.44
C GLU A 2 9.59 42.14 -0.92
N ILE A 3 9.96 41.03 -0.31
CA ILE A 3 9.04 40.02 0.20
C ILE A 3 8.80 40.35 1.68
N GLU A 4 7.58 40.75 2.03
CA GLU A 4 7.22 41.02 3.43
C GLU A 4 7.21 39.72 4.27
N PRO A 5 7.82 39.72 5.47
CA PRO A 5 7.80 38.57 6.35
C PRO A 5 6.41 38.37 6.96
N VAL A 6 5.73 37.30 6.57
CA VAL A 6 4.42 36.92 7.15
C VAL A 6 4.61 35.79 8.17
N SER A 7 3.94 35.88 9.32
CA SER A 7 4.02 34.87 10.40
C SER A 7 3.40 33.52 10.03
N SER A 8 2.45 33.49 9.10
CA SER A 8 1.93 32.26 8.52
C SER A 8 1.50 32.44 7.06
N LEU A 9 1.85 31.48 6.21
CA LEU A 9 1.56 31.51 4.78
C LEU A 9 0.81 30.24 4.36
N LYS A 10 -0.24 30.40 3.55
CA LYS A 10 -0.94 29.26 2.94
C LYS A 10 -0.30 28.90 1.61
N TYR A 11 0.24 27.69 1.50
CA TYR A 11 0.85 27.17 0.28
C TYR A 11 0.35 25.76 -0.02
N LEU A 12 -0.13 25.53 -1.25
CA LEU A 12 -0.72 24.26 -1.69
C LEU A 12 -1.73 23.68 -0.67
N GLY A 13 -2.56 24.53 -0.06
CA GLY A 13 -3.56 24.09 0.92
C GLY A 13 -3.02 23.75 2.32
N MET A 14 -1.71 23.81 2.54
CA MET A 14 -1.08 23.75 3.85
C MET A 14 -0.82 25.15 4.40
N ILE A 15 -0.79 25.30 5.73
CA ILE A 15 -0.45 26.57 6.38
C ILE A 15 0.91 26.39 7.05
N LEU A 16 1.91 27.10 6.56
CA LEU A 16 3.26 27.10 7.09
C LEU A 16 3.37 28.25 8.10
N ASP A 17 3.81 27.96 9.31
CA ASP A 17 4.16 28.95 10.31
C ASP A 17 5.67 29.20 10.34
N ASP A 18 6.07 30.39 10.78
CA ASP A 18 7.46 30.84 10.95
C ASP A 18 8.39 29.79 11.59
N LYS A 19 7.86 29.06 12.58
CA LYS A 19 8.59 28.07 13.38
C LYS A 19 8.27 26.62 13.01
N MET A 20 7.44 26.37 11.99
CA MET A 20 7.03 25.02 11.57
C MET A 20 6.43 24.17 12.71
N ASN A 21 5.73 24.80 13.66
CA ASN A 21 5.02 24.12 14.75
C ASN A 21 3.67 23.56 14.30
N TRP A 22 3.16 23.96 13.12
CA TRP A 22 1.90 23.50 12.53
C TRP A 22 0.63 23.82 13.33
N ILE A 23 0.72 24.66 14.35
CA ILE A 23 -0.42 25.06 15.19
C ILE A 23 -1.57 25.65 14.35
N PRO A 24 -1.34 26.69 13.50
CA PRO A 24 -2.43 27.23 12.69
C PRO A 24 -2.97 26.21 11.69
N HIS A 25 -2.11 25.35 11.14
CA HIS A 25 -2.50 24.31 10.20
C HIS A 25 -3.41 23.24 10.83
N VAL A 26 -3.03 22.72 11.99
CA VAL A 26 -3.82 21.69 12.69
C VAL A 26 -5.17 22.26 13.14
N LYS A 27 -5.22 23.51 13.60
CA LYS A 27 -6.48 24.20 13.91
C LYS A 27 -7.38 24.31 12.67
N TYR A 28 -6.80 24.69 11.53
CA TYR A 28 -7.50 24.77 10.24
C TYR A 28 -8.04 23.41 9.78
N ILE A 29 -7.22 22.35 9.82
CA ILE A 29 -7.64 20.97 9.48
C ILE A 29 -8.77 20.52 10.39
N LYS A 30 -8.63 20.70 11.72
CA LYS A 30 -9.62 20.30 12.71
C LYS A 30 -10.98 20.94 12.41
N GLN A 31 -11.01 22.25 12.15
CA GLN A 31 -12.26 22.95 11.82
C GLN A 31 -12.90 22.42 10.53
N ARG A 32 -12.11 22.18 9.48
CA ARG A 32 -12.62 21.61 8.22
C ARG A 32 -13.16 20.20 8.39
N ALA A 33 -12.44 19.35 9.11
CA ALA A 33 -12.84 17.98 9.35
C ALA A 33 -14.11 17.91 10.22
N VAL A 34 -14.25 18.76 11.24
CA VAL A 34 -15.48 18.87 12.04
C VAL A 34 -16.67 19.33 11.19
N LYS A 35 -16.48 20.30 10.30
CA LYS A 35 -17.54 20.73 9.36
C LYS A 35 -17.97 19.56 8.45
N SER A 36 -17.02 18.80 7.92
CA SER A 36 -17.30 17.59 7.13
C SER A 36 -18.11 16.54 7.91
N LEU A 37 -17.81 16.35 9.21
CA LEU A 37 -18.57 15.43 10.06
C LEU A 37 -20.04 15.82 10.25
N ASN A 38 -20.43 17.07 10.03
CA ASN A 38 -21.83 17.46 10.19
C ASN A 38 -22.74 16.74 9.17
N ILE A 39 -22.24 16.43 7.97
CA ILE A 39 -22.96 15.62 6.98
C ILE A 39 -23.25 14.23 7.57
N LEU A 40 -22.24 13.60 8.18
CA LEU A 40 -22.40 12.31 8.84
C LEU A 40 -23.38 12.38 10.02
N LYS A 41 -23.40 13.48 10.79
CA LYS A 41 -24.35 13.65 11.89
C LYS A 41 -25.79 13.72 11.39
N ILE A 42 -26.05 14.43 10.30
CA ILE A 42 -27.38 14.54 9.68
C ILE A 42 -27.84 13.16 9.20
N MET A 43 -26.95 12.41 8.54
CA MET A 43 -27.26 11.07 8.02
C MET A 43 -27.36 10.00 9.11
N ASN A 44 -26.92 10.29 10.34
CA ASN A 44 -26.94 9.35 11.47
C ASN A 44 -28.22 9.44 12.31
N ASN A 45 -29.37 9.68 11.66
CA ASN A 45 -30.68 9.72 12.34
C ASN A 45 -31.17 8.30 12.66
N ARG A 46 -31.96 8.12 13.73
CA ARG A 46 -32.46 6.79 14.14
C ARG A 46 -33.56 6.23 13.23
N TYR A 47 -34.40 7.10 12.66
CA TYR A 47 -35.57 6.69 11.89
C TYR A 47 -35.32 6.59 10.38
N TYR A 48 -34.54 7.52 9.82
CA TYR A 48 -34.23 7.60 8.38
C TYR A 48 -32.72 7.58 8.11
N GLY A 49 -31.93 7.01 9.02
CA GLY A 49 -30.47 7.06 8.95
C GLY A 49 -29.86 6.12 7.92
N ALA A 50 -28.69 6.52 7.43
CA ALA A 50 -27.88 5.71 6.53
C ALA A 50 -27.37 4.42 7.20
N ASN A 51 -27.22 3.37 6.38
CA ASN A 51 -26.53 2.14 6.77
C ASN A 51 -25.08 2.44 7.20
N ARG A 52 -24.54 1.63 8.11
CA ARG A 52 -23.17 1.72 8.63
C ARG A 52 -22.13 1.72 7.53
N ASP A 53 -22.29 0.91 6.49
CA ASP A 53 -21.37 0.88 5.35
C ASP A 53 -21.38 2.18 4.54
N LEU A 54 -22.55 2.79 4.38
CA LEU A 54 -22.69 4.08 3.73
C LEU A 54 -22.04 5.18 4.57
N LEU A 55 -22.30 5.21 5.89
CA LEU A 55 -21.64 6.14 6.81
C LEU A 55 -20.12 5.97 6.79
N LYS A 56 -19.63 4.73 6.77
CA LYS A 56 -18.20 4.43 6.65
C LYS A 56 -17.62 4.97 5.35
N LYS A 57 -18.30 4.74 4.21
CA LYS A 57 -17.90 5.29 2.90
C LYS A 57 -17.86 6.82 2.93
N LEU A 58 -18.91 7.47 3.40
CA LEU A 58 -19.00 8.93 3.51
C LEU A 58 -17.88 9.52 4.37
N TYR A 59 -17.56 8.88 5.49
CA TYR A 59 -16.46 9.29 6.34
C TYR A 59 -15.10 9.17 5.63
N MET A 60 -14.87 8.04 4.95
CA MET A 60 -13.64 7.80 4.18
C MET A 60 -13.49 8.74 2.98
N THR A 61 -14.59 9.21 2.39
CA THR A 61 -14.55 10.09 1.21
C THR A 61 -14.50 11.56 1.55
N PHE A 62 -15.18 12.03 2.60
CA PHE A 62 -15.27 13.45 2.91
C PHE A 62 -14.34 13.90 4.03
N THR A 63 -14.28 13.16 5.13
CA THR A 63 -13.55 13.61 6.33
C THR A 63 -12.10 13.13 6.33
N LEU A 64 -11.89 11.85 6.02
CA LEU A 64 -10.56 11.24 6.08
C LEU A 64 -9.54 11.89 5.13
N PRO A 65 -9.88 12.31 3.89
CA PRO A 65 -8.92 12.98 3.02
C PRO A 65 -8.47 14.34 3.52
N ILE A 66 -9.32 15.05 4.28
CA ILE A 66 -8.95 16.33 4.93
C ILE A 66 -7.86 16.09 5.98
N LEU A 67 -7.95 14.98 6.73
CA LEU A 67 -6.97 14.58 7.72
C LEU A 67 -5.70 14.03 7.07
N ASP A 68 -5.83 13.23 6.01
CA ASP A 68 -4.70 12.56 5.36
C ASP A 68 -3.85 13.53 4.53
N TYR A 69 -4.43 14.60 3.97
CA TYR A 69 -3.73 15.57 3.15
C TYR A 69 -2.62 16.30 3.91
N GLY A 70 -1.39 16.29 3.38
CA GLY A 70 -0.24 16.94 4.01
C GLY A 70 0.26 16.24 5.28
N SER A 71 -0.34 15.11 5.66
CA SER A 71 -0.02 14.41 6.92
C SER A 71 1.43 13.94 7.03
N ILE A 72 2.06 13.62 5.91
CA ILE A 72 3.48 13.25 5.87
C ILE A 72 4.38 14.40 6.33
N ILE A 73 3.94 15.64 6.06
CA ILE A 73 4.69 16.86 6.35
C ILE A 73 4.37 17.31 7.78
N TYR A 74 3.10 17.56 8.11
CA TYR A 74 2.72 18.07 9.43
C TYR A 74 2.90 17.04 10.56
N ASN A 75 3.13 15.75 10.27
CA ASN A 75 3.46 14.74 11.29
C ASN A 75 4.81 15.00 11.99
N SER A 76 5.54 16.06 11.63
CA SER A 76 6.65 16.59 12.43
C SER A 76 6.18 17.41 13.65
N ALA A 77 4.88 17.75 13.74
CA ALA A 77 4.32 18.47 14.86
C ALA A 77 4.39 17.66 16.17
N LYS A 78 4.30 18.37 17.30
CA LYS A 78 4.24 17.75 18.64
C LYS A 78 3.04 16.79 18.74
N ASP A 79 3.24 15.64 19.39
CA ASP A 79 2.17 14.63 19.53
C ASP A 79 0.93 15.18 20.26
N THR A 80 1.10 16.13 21.18
CA THR A 80 -0.02 16.82 21.86
C THR A 80 -0.92 17.58 20.88
N LEU A 81 -0.33 18.20 19.85
CA LEU A 81 -1.06 18.89 18.80
C LEU A 81 -1.73 17.88 17.87
N LEU A 82 -1.04 16.79 17.49
CA LEU A 82 -1.59 15.72 16.66
C LEU A 82 -2.78 15.02 17.31
N LYS A 83 -2.76 14.80 18.63
CA LYS A 83 -3.88 14.26 19.40
C LYS A 83 -5.16 15.08 19.28
N GLN A 84 -5.07 16.38 18.94
CA GLN A 84 -6.27 17.18 18.67
C GLN A 84 -7.01 16.71 17.42
N LEU A 85 -6.31 16.18 16.41
CA LEU A 85 -6.94 15.59 15.22
C LEU A 85 -7.56 14.23 15.53
N ASP A 86 -6.96 13.47 16.44
CA ASP A 86 -7.51 12.18 16.89
C ASP A 86 -8.91 12.37 17.51
N THR A 87 -9.18 13.49 18.18
CA THR A 87 -10.52 13.77 18.71
C THR A 87 -11.59 13.82 17.62
N VAL A 88 -11.26 14.36 16.44
CA VAL A 88 -12.17 14.41 15.28
C VAL A 88 -12.31 13.03 14.65
N HIS A 89 -11.20 12.29 14.53
CA HIS A 89 -11.22 10.90 14.07
C HIS A 89 -12.12 10.02 14.92
N HIS A 90 -11.97 10.10 16.25
CA HIS A 90 -12.80 9.35 17.20
C HIS A 90 -14.28 9.72 17.09
N MET A 91 -14.59 11.00 16.86
CA MET A 91 -15.97 11.42 16.63
C MET A 91 -16.55 10.77 15.37
N GLY A 92 -15.80 10.76 14.26
CA GLY A 92 -16.22 10.10 13.03
C GLY A 92 -16.46 8.60 13.20
N ILE A 93 -15.54 7.91 13.87
CA ILE A 93 -15.66 6.47 14.13
C ILE A 93 -16.85 6.14 15.02
N ARG A 94 -17.13 6.96 16.04
CA ARG A 94 -18.32 6.80 16.88
C ARG A 94 -19.60 6.98 16.08
N LEU A 95 -19.65 7.96 15.18
CA LEU A 95 -20.80 8.18 14.30
C LEU A 95 -21.04 6.98 13.39
N ILE A 96 -19.99 6.43 12.77
CA ILE A 96 -20.09 5.23 11.92
C ILE A 96 -20.67 4.04 12.70
N ASN A 97 -20.15 3.79 13.90
CA ASN A 97 -20.57 2.65 14.72
C ASN A 97 -21.84 2.92 15.55
N ARG A 98 -22.42 4.13 15.45
CA ARG A 98 -23.52 4.59 16.32
C ARG A 98 -23.24 4.41 17.81
N ALA A 99 -21.98 4.54 18.20
CA ALA A 99 -21.52 4.27 19.54
C ALA A 99 -21.63 5.49 20.45
N ILE A 100 -21.98 5.24 21.73
CA ILE A 100 -21.97 6.27 22.77
C ILE A 100 -20.53 6.72 23.09
N LYS A 101 -20.39 7.86 23.78
CA LYS A 101 -19.07 8.45 24.09
C LYS A 101 -18.20 7.58 24.99
N SER A 102 -18.81 6.77 25.88
CA SER A 102 -18.09 5.90 26.82
C SER A 102 -17.50 4.64 26.18
N THR A 103 -17.92 4.26 24.97
CA THR A 103 -17.41 3.04 24.31
C THR A 103 -15.89 3.13 24.09
N PRO A 104 -15.10 2.11 24.43
CA PRO A 104 -13.66 2.10 24.20
C PRO A 104 -13.30 2.27 22.72
N ILE A 105 -12.40 3.21 22.40
CA ILE A 105 -12.05 3.52 21.01
C ILE A 105 -11.32 2.36 20.31
N LYS A 106 -10.53 1.57 21.05
CA LYS A 106 -9.81 0.41 20.51
C LYS A 106 -10.78 -0.63 19.94
N SER A 107 -11.87 -0.92 20.66
CA SER A 107 -12.93 -1.80 20.18
C SER A 107 -13.59 -1.24 18.92
N LEU A 108 -13.83 0.08 18.87
CA LEU A 108 -14.40 0.71 17.67
C LEU A 108 -13.48 0.66 16.45
N TYR A 109 -12.16 0.69 16.63
CA TYR A 109 -11.21 0.50 15.53
C TYR A 109 -11.28 -0.93 14.97
N ALA A 110 -11.30 -1.94 15.84
CA ALA A 110 -11.44 -3.34 15.43
C ALA A 110 -12.75 -3.56 14.68
N GLU A 111 -13.85 -3.05 15.24
CA GLU A 111 -15.20 -3.22 14.72
C GLU A 111 -15.40 -2.49 13.38
N SER A 112 -14.87 -1.27 13.23
CA SER A 112 -15.00 -0.49 11.97
C SER A 112 -13.97 -0.87 10.90
N GLY A 113 -12.87 -1.54 11.26
CA GLY A 113 -11.73 -1.77 10.37
C GLY A 113 -11.04 -0.47 9.91
N ILE A 114 -11.20 0.63 10.65
CA ILE A 114 -10.53 1.90 10.37
C ILE A 114 -9.34 2.05 11.33
N PRO A 115 -8.11 2.19 10.84
CA PRO A 115 -6.95 2.33 11.72
C PRO A 115 -6.89 3.71 12.42
N PRO A 116 -6.18 3.82 13.55
CA PRO A 116 -5.84 5.10 14.18
C PRO A 116 -5.09 6.04 13.21
N LEU A 117 -5.22 7.36 13.38
CA LEU A 117 -4.57 8.31 12.47
C LEU A 117 -3.04 8.14 12.48
N GLU A 118 -2.41 7.83 13.61
CA GLU A 118 -0.96 7.60 13.65
C GLU A 118 -0.52 6.46 12.72
N VAL A 119 -1.24 5.34 12.74
CA VAL A 119 -0.99 4.21 11.85
C VAL A 119 -1.21 4.62 10.39
N ARG A 120 -2.26 5.42 10.12
CA ARG A 120 -2.52 5.95 8.77
C ARG A 120 -1.40 6.86 8.27
N ARG A 121 -0.96 7.81 9.08
CA ARG A 121 0.14 8.74 8.74
C ARG A 121 1.42 7.97 8.46
N SER A 122 1.71 6.95 9.26
CA SER A 122 2.84 6.04 9.04
C SER A 122 2.70 5.32 7.70
N PHE A 123 1.54 4.71 7.42
CA PHE A 123 1.27 4.03 6.14
C PHE A 123 1.40 4.95 4.91
N LEU A 124 0.89 6.18 5.00
CA LEU A 124 1.02 7.19 3.93
C LEU A 124 2.49 7.58 3.72
N THR A 125 3.24 7.71 4.82
CA THR A 125 4.69 8.00 4.77
C THR A 125 5.46 6.84 4.13
N THR A 126 5.16 5.58 4.49
CA THR A 126 5.74 4.39 3.85
C THR A 126 5.46 4.37 2.34
N ASN A 127 4.23 4.71 1.94
CA ASN A 127 3.85 4.76 0.52
C ASN A 127 4.62 5.82 -0.25
N LEU A 128 4.88 6.98 0.36
CA LEU A 128 5.71 8.02 -0.26
C LEU A 128 7.16 7.55 -0.39
N ILE A 129 7.76 7.02 0.69
CA ILE A 129 9.14 6.51 0.67
C ILE A 129 9.28 5.45 -0.43
N ARG A 130 8.33 4.50 -0.50
CA ARG A 130 8.28 3.49 -1.56
C ARG A 130 8.21 4.11 -2.95
N LYS A 131 7.39 5.14 -3.17
CA LYS A 131 7.29 5.83 -4.48
C LYS A 131 8.61 6.50 -4.85
N ILE A 132 9.25 7.22 -3.93
CA ILE A 132 10.51 7.92 -4.17
C ILE A 132 11.64 6.93 -4.46
N ALA A 133 11.76 5.88 -3.64
CA ALA A 133 12.75 4.82 -3.82
C ALA A 133 12.66 4.15 -5.20
N ASN A 134 11.43 4.02 -5.69
CA ASN A 134 11.13 3.33 -6.91
C ASN A 134 11.43 4.17 -8.17
N ILE A 135 10.97 5.42 -8.21
CA ILE A 135 11.12 6.25 -9.43
C ILE A 135 12.55 6.82 -9.53
N LYS A 136 13.29 6.90 -8.41
CA LYS A 136 14.63 7.52 -8.34
C LYS A 136 14.67 8.94 -8.94
N ILE A 137 13.60 9.71 -8.76
CA ILE A 137 13.53 11.10 -9.25
C ILE A 137 14.52 11.94 -8.43
N GLU A 138 15.57 12.43 -9.07
CA GLU A 138 16.41 13.51 -8.53
C GLU A 138 15.63 14.82 -8.66
N PRO A 139 15.38 15.60 -7.58
CA PRO A 139 16.18 15.77 -6.34
C PRO A 139 15.64 15.11 -5.05
N LEU A 140 14.38 14.67 -5.01
CA LEU A 140 13.75 14.17 -3.79
C LEU A 140 14.40 12.88 -3.27
N TYR A 141 14.83 12.01 -4.18
CA TYR A 141 15.58 10.80 -3.82
C TYR A 141 16.88 11.17 -3.06
N LYS A 142 17.62 12.17 -3.53
CA LYS A 142 18.85 12.63 -2.87
C LYS A 142 18.57 13.25 -1.49
N ILE A 143 17.56 14.12 -1.39
CA ILE A 143 17.23 14.81 -0.13
C ILE A 143 16.74 13.83 0.94
N ILE A 144 15.88 12.89 0.54
CA ILE A 144 15.18 12.01 1.48
C ILE A 144 15.98 10.73 1.72
N LEU A 145 16.57 10.10 0.70
CA LEU A 145 17.20 8.78 0.80
C LEU A 145 18.74 8.81 0.83
N ASN A 146 19.44 9.73 0.14
CA ASN A 146 20.92 9.77 0.23
C ASN A 146 21.41 10.22 1.61
N ASN A 147 20.62 10.99 2.35
CA ASN A 147 20.91 11.30 3.77
C ASN A 147 20.73 10.09 4.70
N VAL A 148 20.14 8.98 4.24
CA VAL A 148 20.01 7.74 5.02
C VAL A 148 21.31 6.94 5.03
N ALA A 149 22.12 7.02 3.97
CA ALA A 149 23.39 6.31 3.88
C ALA A 149 24.43 6.81 4.91
N LEU A 150 24.35 8.08 5.32
CA LEU A 150 25.19 8.64 6.40
C LEU A 150 24.71 8.27 7.81
N ASN A 151 23.46 7.81 7.96
CA ASN A 151 22.88 7.39 9.25
C ASN A 151 22.89 5.87 9.46
N ALA A 152 23.58 5.12 8.60
CA ALA A 152 23.60 3.67 8.70
C ALA A 152 24.35 3.14 9.93
N PHE A 153 25.20 3.93 10.63
CA PHE A 153 26.01 3.40 11.75
C PHE A 153 26.35 4.38 12.89
N SER A 154 25.82 5.59 12.93
CA SER A 154 25.98 6.45 14.13
C SER A 154 24.74 6.33 15.02
N PRO A 155 24.90 6.15 16.35
CA PRO A 155 23.78 6.26 17.27
C PRO A 155 23.09 7.60 16.98
N ILE A 156 21.80 7.53 16.69
CA ILE A 156 20.96 8.66 16.33
C ILE A 156 21.17 9.71 17.41
N ASN A 157 21.93 10.77 17.10
CA ASN A 157 22.12 11.86 18.04
C ASN A 157 20.71 12.40 18.37
N GLU A 158 20.28 12.21 19.61
CA GLU A 158 18.96 12.62 20.12
C GLU A 158 18.72 14.14 20.02
N THR A 159 19.72 14.89 19.56
CA THR A 159 19.80 16.35 19.55
C THR A 159 19.27 17.05 18.29
N CYS A 160 18.94 16.32 17.21
CA CYS A 160 18.35 16.94 16.03
C CYS A 160 16.92 17.44 16.31
N LYS A 161 16.76 18.76 16.48
CA LYS A 161 15.46 19.43 16.71
C LYS A 161 14.43 19.18 15.59
N PHE A 162 14.89 18.88 14.38
CA PHE A 162 14.04 18.61 13.21
C PHE A 162 14.51 17.36 12.45
N PRO A 163 14.19 16.15 12.97
CA PRO A 163 14.57 14.90 12.32
C PRO A 163 13.93 14.77 10.94
N SER A 164 14.61 14.12 10.00
CA SER A 164 14.11 13.91 8.64
C SER A 164 12.83 13.06 8.62
N ILE A 165 12.07 13.07 7.51
CA ILE A 165 10.86 12.22 7.37
C ILE A 165 11.18 10.74 7.64
N ILE A 166 12.33 10.25 7.17
CA ILE A 166 12.75 8.86 7.34
C ILE A 166 13.16 8.58 8.78
N GLU A 167 13.92 9.49 9.40
CA GLU A 167 14.32 9.33 10.79
C GLU A 167 13.11 9.32 11.73
N ARG A 168 12.14 10.23 11.51
CA ARG A 168 10.86 10.21 12.24
C ARG A 168 10.10 8.91 12.04
N TYR A 169 10.09 8.40 10.81
CA TYR A 169 9.46 7.14 10.49
C TYR A 169 10.15 5.98 11.22
N GLN A 170 11.48 5.90 11.18
CA GLN A 170 12.28 4.85 11.82
C GLN A 170 12.17 4.87 13.34
N ARG A 171 12.16 6.05 13.98
CA ARG A 171 11.94 6.17 15.43
C ARG A 171 10.59 5.61 15.88
N LYS A 172 9.56 5.72 15.04
CA LYS A 172 8.20 5.24 15.35
C LYS A 172 7.91 3.82 14.85
N ASN A 173 8.71 3.29 13.93
CA ASN A 173 8.44 2.00 13.30
C ASN A 173 9.60 1.03 13.51
N PRO A 174 9.36 -0.17 14.07
CA PRO A 174 10.40 -1.17 14.32
C PRO A 174 10.98 -1.77 13.03
N ILE A 175 10.35 -1.52 11.87
CA ILE A 175 10.80 -2.04 10.59
C ILE A 175 11.72 -1.00 9.94
N ILE A 176 13.02 -1.31 9.92
CA ILE A 176 14.00 -0.57 9.14
C ILE A 176 13.64 -0.76 7.66
N LEU A 177 13.26 0.34 6.99
CA LEU A 177 13.02 0.32 5.56
C LEU A 177 14.35 0.15 4.82
N ASN A 178 14.66 -1.08 4.41
CA ASN A 178 15.74 -1.32 3.47
C ASN A 178 15.26 -0.94 2.05
N VAL A 179 15.70 0.23 1.59
CA VAL A 179 15.37 0.80 0.29
C VAL A 179 15.80 -0.11 -0.86
N GLN A 180 16.85 -0.93 -0.66
CA GLN A 180 17.37 -1.87 -1.65
C GLN A 180 16.39 -3.03 -1.93
N ASN A 181 15.55 -3.39 -0.96
CA ASN A 181 14.56 -4.47 -1.08
C ASN A 181 13.28 -4.00 -1.80
N ILE A 182 13.18 -2.73 -2.18
CA ILE A 182 12.01 -2.20 -2.87
C ILE A 182 12.13 -2.53 -4.36
N ILE A 183 11.22 -3.37 -4.87
CA ILE A 183 11.16 -3.72 -6.29
C ILE A 183 10.93 -2.44 -7.13
N PRO A 184 11.87 -2.06 -8.01
CA PRO A 184 11.73 -0.87 -8.84
C PRO A 184 10.64 -1.09 -9.90
N ARG A 185 9.82 -0.07 -10.13
CA ARG A 185 8.77 -0.01 -11.14
C ARG A 185 9.34 0.80 -12.30
N SER A 186 10.28 0.19 -13.03
CA SER A 186 10.78 0.78 -14.27
C SER A 186 9.80 0.47 -15.39
N ARG A 187 8.95 1.44 -15.76
CA ARG A 187 8.25 1.39 -17.05
C ARG A 187 9.07 2.16 -18.06
N LYS A 188 9.95 1.45 -18.79
CA LYS A 188 10.62 2.02 -19.97
C LYS A 188 9.67 2.11 -21.16
N THR A 189 8.74 1.17 -21.26
CA THR A 189 7.74 1.10 -22.32
C THR A 189 6.38 1.56 -21.80
N PRO A 190 5.67 2.40 -22.58
CA PRO A 190 4.33 2.81 -22.20
C PRO A 190 3.36 1.61 -22.29
N PRO A 191 2.32 1.57 -21.44
CA PRO A 191 1.44 0.42 -21.32
C PRO A 191 0.72 0.05 -22.63
N TRP A 192 0.38 1.02 -23.49
CA TRP A 192 -0.31 0.76 -24.77
C TRP A 192 0.57 0.09 -25.84
N ARG A 193 1.88 -0.03 -25.64
CA ARG A 193 2.79 -0.76 -26.55
C ARG A 193 3.01 -2.22 -26.13
N LEU A 194 2.44 -2.65 -25.01
CA LEU A 194 2.60 -4.00 -24.51
C LEU A 194 1.56 -4.91 -25.15
N SER A 195 2.00 -6.00 -25.78
CA SER A 195 1.09 -7.09 -26.17
C SER A 195 0.47 -7.69 -24.91
N GLN A 196 -0.84 -7.94 -24.97
CA GLN A 196 -1.53 -8.61 -23.88
C GLN A 196 -1.28 -10.12 -23.96
N PRO A 197 -0.92 -10.78 -22.85
CA PRO A 197 -0.85 -12.22 -22.83
C PRO A 197 -2.25 -12.81 -22.93
N GLU A 198 -2.35 -13.98 -23.55
CA GLU A 198 -3.58 -14.77 -23.55
C GLU A 198 -3.76 -15.44 -22.18
N PHE A 199 -4.97 -15.36 -21.63
CA PHE A 199 -5.30 -15.98 -20.35
C PHE A 199 -6.26 -17.14 -20.58
N ILE A 200 -5.81 -18.35 -20.26
CA ILE A 200 -6.61 -19.57 -20.35
C ILE A 200 -6.92 -20.04 -18.93
N PHE A 201 -8.19 -20.06 -18.57
CA PHE A 201 -8.64 -20.67 -17.32
C PHE A 201 -8.99 -22.12 -17.58
N LEU A 202 -8.26 -23.04 -16.95
CA LEU A 202 -8.56 -24.47 -17.00
C LEU A 202 -9.92 -24.78 -16.36
N ILE A 203 -10.27 -24.07 -15.29
CA ILE A 203 -11.45 -24.34 -14.47
C ILE A 203 -12.16 -23.03 -14.13
N GLU A 204 -13.48 -23.00 -14.31
CA GLU A 204 -14.33 -21.87 -13.91
C GLU A 204 -14.89 -22.04 -12.48
N THR A 205 -15.15 -23.28 -12.08
CA THR A 205 -15.67 -23.69 -10.76
C THR A 205 -14.56 -23.85 -9.70
N LYS A 206 -14.94 -24.15 -8.45
CA LYS A 206 -13.95 -24.37 -7.38
C LYS A 206 -13.20 -25.68 -7.62
N LYS A 207 -11.89 -25.66 -7.37
CA LYS A 207 -11.00 -26.85 -7.46
C LYS A 207 -11.51 -28.04 -6.64
N GLU A 208 -12.16 -27.78 -5.50
CA GLU A 208 -12.75 -28.78 -4.60
C GLU A 208 -13.97 -29.50 -5.20
N GLU A 209 -14.69 -28.84 -6.11
CA GLU A 209 -15.92 -29.36 -6.73
C GLU A 209 -15.60 -30.08 -8.06
N THR A 210 -14.37 -29.96 -8.57
CA THR A 210 -13.95 -30.55 -9.84
C THR A 210 -13.16 -31.83 -9.66
N HIS A 211 -13.56 -32.88 -10.39
CA HIS A 211 -12.85 -34.14 -10.37
C HIS A 211 -11.41 -34.00 -10.93
N PRO A 212 -10.36 -34.46 -10.23
CA PRO A 212 -8.95 -34.26 -10.63
C PRO A 212 -8.62 -34.76 -12.04
N ALA A 213 -9.32 -35.81 -12.52
CA ALA A 213 -9.13 -36.33 -13.87
C ALA A 213 -9.49 -35.32 -14.97
N LEU A 214 -10.48 -34.44 -14.74
CA LEU A 214 -10.86 -33.41 -15.72
C LEU A 214 -9.75 -32.38 -15.89
N ILE A 215 -9.18 -31.93 -14.78
CA ILE A 215 -8.05 -30.99 -14.77
C ILE A 215 -6.86 -31.59 -15.52
N LYS A 216 -6.55 -32.86 -15.24
CA LYS A 216 -5.48 -33.59 -15.91
C LYS A 216 -5.73 -33.72 -17.42
N ASN A 217 -6.96 -34.03 -17.83
CA ASN A 217 -7.31 -34.16 -19.24
C ASN A 217 -7.19 -32.83 -19.99
N GLN A 218 -7.71 -31.73 -19.42
CA GLN A 218 -7.56 -30.40 -20.00
C GLN A 218 -6.10 -29.96 -20.07
N TYR A 219 -5.32 -30.22 -19.02
CA TYR A 219 -3.88 -29.96 -19.03
C TYR A 219 -3.18 -30.72 -20.16
N LEU A 220 -3.45 -32.02 -20.31
CA LEU A 220 -2.87 -32.83 -21.37
C LEU A 220 -3.29 -32.35 -22.77
N GLN A 221 -4.53 -31.89 -22.94
CA GLN A 221 -4.99 -31.29 -24.19
C GLN A 221 -4.21 -30.02 -24.53
N LEU A 222 -4.03 -29.10 -23.57
CA LEU A 222 -3.25 -27.87 -23.79
C LEU A 222 -1.78 -28.15 -24.12
N VAL A 223 -1.17 -29.09 -23.40
CA VAL A 223 0.21 -29.53 -23.68
C VAL A 223 0.31 -30.15 -25.08
N ASN A 224 -0.70 -30.90 -25.51
CA ASN A 224 -0.71 -31.51 -26.84
C ASN A 224 -0.90 -30.48 -27.97
N ILE A 225 -1.70 -29.43 -27.75
CA ILE A 225 -1.91 -28.33 -28.71
C ILE A 225 -0.66 -27.46 -28.80
N HIS A 226 -0.07 -27.12 -27.66
CA HIS A 226 1.05 -26.17 -27.53
C HIS A 226 2.38 -26.88 -27.25
N LYS A 227 2.77 -27.84 -28.11
CA LYS A 227 4.03 -28.60 -27.97
C LYS A 227 5.28 -27.75 -28.22
N ASP A 228 5.15 -26.65 -28.96
CA ASP A 228 6.22 -25.74 -29.31
C ASP A 228 6.53 -24.72 -28.19
N PHE A 229 5.77 -24.74 -27.09
CA PHE A 229 5.95 -23.85 -25.95
C PHE A 229 6.83 -24.48 -24.88
N THR A 230 7.69 -23.66 -24.26
CA THR A 230 8.38 -24.05 -23.04
C THR A 230 7.44 -23.89 -21.84
N TYR A 231 7.23 -24.96 -21.08
CA TYR A 231 6.35 -24.94 -19.91
C TYR A 231 7.07 -24.39 -18.67
N CYS A 232 6.41 -23.46 -18.00
CA CYS A 232 6.85 -22.88 -16.74
C CYS A 232 5.80 -23.11 -15.67
N PHE A 233 6.22 -23.51 -14.48
CA PHE A 233 5.35 -23.68 -13.32
C PHE A 233 5.83 -22.74 -12.22
N THR A 234 4.90 -22.03 -11.59
CA THR A 234 5.21 -21.12 -10.49
C THR A 234 4.39 -21.51 -9.28
N ASP A 235 5.03 -21.55 -8.12
CA ASP A 235 4.36 -21.82 -6.85
C ASP A 235 4.91 -20.93 -5.74
N GLY A 236 4.03 -20.53 -4.83
CA GLY A 236 4.34 -19.73 -3.65
C GLY A 236 3.80 -20.45 -2.43
N SER A 237 4.62 -20.63 -1.40
CA SER A 237 4.21 -21.29 -0.16
C SER A 237 4.43 -20.39 1.04
N LYS A 238 3.51 -20.49 1.99
CA LYS A 238 3.59 -19.80 3.28
C LYS A 238 3.27 -20.75 4.41
N SER A 239 4.21 -20.90 5.32
CA SER A 239 4.06 -21.54 6.63
C SER A 239 4.06 -20.48 7.73
N VAL A 240 3.85 -20.89 8.99
CA VAL A 240 3.88 -19.98 10.14
C VAL A 240 5.24 -19.31 10.28
N GLU A 241 6.33 -20.02 9.97
CA GLU A 241 7.69 -19.54 10.21
C GLU A 241 8.45 -19.15 8.94
N ASN A 242 8.06 -19.63 7.78
CA ASN A 242 8.80 -19.44 6.53
C ASN A 242 7.84 -19.15 5.37
N THR A 243 8.27 -18.24 4.50
CA THR A 243 7.62 -17.98 3.21
C THR A 243 8.64 -18.22 2.11
N GLY A 244 8.24 -18.83 1.01
CA GLY A 244 9.12 -19.11 -0.12
C GLY A 244 8.37 -19.13 -1.44
N CYS A 245 9.11 -19.06 -2.52
CA CYS A 245 8.57 -19.29 -3.85
C CYS A 245 9.50 -20.22 -4.65
N ALA A 246 8.90 -20.95 -5.58
CA ALA A 246 9.59 -21.85 -6.48
C ALA A 246 9.10 -21.61 -7.92
N VAL A 247 10.02 -21.78 -8.85
CA VAL A 247 9.77 -21.69 -10.28
C VAL A 247 10.46 -22.86 -10.96
N LYS A 248 9.72 -23.57 -11.82
CA LYS A 248 10.27 -24.60 -12.69
C LYS A 248 10.13 -24.18 -14.14
N ILE A 249 11.22 -24.10 -14.89
CA ILE A 249 11.23 -23.77 -16.32
C ILE A 249 11.86 -24.94 -17.05
N ALA A 250 11.06 -25.70 -17.81
CA ALA A 250 11.49 -26.97 -18.40
C ALA A 250 12.11 -27.93 -17.35
N SER A 251 13.42 -28.18 -17.43
CA SER A 251 14.20 -29.00 -16.50
C SER A 251 14.67 -28.23 -15.26
N ASP A 252 14.78 -26.91 -15.36
CA ASP A 252 15.46 -26.10 -14.35
C ASP A 252 14.51 -25.74 -13.22
N THR A 253 14.96 -25.87 -11.99
CA THR A 253 14.17 -25.56 -10.78
C THR A 253 14.89 -24.51 -9.96
N PHE A 254 14.17 -23.45 -9.61
CA PHE A 254 14.69 -22.31 -8.87
C PHE A 254 13.83 -22.03 -7.64
N ASN A 255 14.47 -21.83 -6.49
CA ASN A 255 13.80 -21.67 -5.20
C ASN A 255 14.34 -20.43 -4.50
N TRP A 256 13.46 -19.61 -3.93
CA TRP A 256 13.87 -18.44 -3.15
C TRP A 256 13.14 -18.40 -1.80
N LYS A 257 13.91 -18.09 -0.75
CA LYS A 257 13.37 -17.80 0.57
C LYS A 257 12.95 -16.33 0.65
N LEU A 258 11.73 -16.09 1.10
CA LEU A 258 11.15 -14.76 1.26
C LEU A 258 11.07 -14.38 2.75
N ASP A 259 10.77 -13.11 3.01
CA ASP A 259 10.51 -12.64 4.37
C ASP A 259 9.30 -13.38 4.97
N LYS A 260 9.41 -13.79 6.23
CA LYS A 260 8.32 -14.43 7.01
C LYS A 260 7.03 -13.60 7.00
N LYS A 261 7.16 -12.27 6.90
CA LYS A 261 6.02 -11.35 6.86
C LYS A 261 5.28 -11.33 5.51
N ALA A 262 5.88 -11.85 4.44
CA ALA A 262 5.24 -11.88 3.13
C ALA A 262 3.92 -12.69 3.18
N SER A 263 2.90 -12.23 2.46
CA SER A 263 1.65 -12.98 2.30
C SER A 263 1.80 -14.07 1.24
N ILE A 264 0.90 -15.06 1.26
CA ILE A 264 0.83 -16.09 0.21
C ILE A 264 0.72 -15.45 -1.18
N PHE A 265 -0.15 -14.45 -1.31
CA PHE A 265 -0.30 -13.65 -2.53
C PHE A 265 1.01 -13.00 -3.00
N THR A 266 1.81 -12.50 -2.05
CA THR A 266 3.10 -11.89 -2.36
C THR A 266 4.12 -12.94 -2.79
N ALA A 267 4.11 -14.13 -2.16
CA ALA A 267 4.99 -15.23 -2.52
C ALA A 267 4.74 -15.72 -3.94
N GLU A 268 3.48 -15.99 -4.27
CA GLU A 268 3.05 -16.40 -5.61
C GLU A 268 3.33 -15.29 -6.65
N GLY A 269 3.12 -14.01 -6.30
CA GLY A 269 3.40 -12.88 -7.19
C GLY A 269 4.90 -12.71 -7.47
N ILE A 270 5.74 -12.93 -6.45
CA ILE A 270 7.20 -12.94 -6.62
C ILE A 270 7.65 -14.17 -7.43
N ALA A 271 7.00 -15.34 -7.26
CA ALA A 271 7.26 -16.52 -8.08
C ALA A 271 7.08 -16.20 -9.58
N LEU A 272 5.96 -15.57 -9.93
CA LEU A 272 5.71 -15.14 -11.30
C LEU A 272 6.73 -14.11 -11.79
N LEU A 273 7.06 -13.12 -10.98
CA LEU A 273 8.07 -12.12 -11.33
C LEU A 273 9.42 -12.77 -11.62
N LYS A 274 9.87 -13.68 -10.75
CA LYS A 274 11.13 -14.42 -10.91
C LYS A 274 11.10 -15.32 -12.15
N CYS A 275 9.97 -15.95 -12.44
CA CYS A 275 9.77 -16.71 -13.67
C CYS A 275 9.98 -15.83 -14.91
N LEU A 276 9.36 -14.64 -14.95
CA LEU A 276 9.51 -13.70 -16.05
C LEU A 276 10.95 -13.15 -16.19
N GLU A 277 11.64 -12.88 -15.07
CA GLU A 277 13.05 -12.49 -15.08
C GLU A 277 13.94 -13.57 -15.72
N ASN A 278 13.75 -14.83 -15.33
CA ASN A 278 14.49 -15.97 -15.90
C ASN A 278 14.11 -16.26 -17.35
N ILE A 279 12.86 -16.03 -17.75
CA ILE A 279 12.40 -16.16 -19.14
C ILE A 279 13.10 -15.13 -20.03
N LYS A 280 13.25 -13.88 -19.55
CA LYS A 280 13.85 -12.79 -20.31
C LYS A 280 15.30 -13.07 -20.73
N GLU A 281 16.01 -13.88 -19.96
CA GLU A 281 17.41 -14.24 -20.23
C GLU A 281 17.55 -15.40 -21.23
N ARG A 282 16.45 -16.10 -21.57
CA ARG A 282 16.47 -17.26 -22.47
C ARG A 282 16.26 -16.86 -23.94
N LEU A 283 16.84 -17.66 -24.84
CA LEU A 283 16.73 -17.48 -26.30
C LEU A 283 15.39 -17.97 -26.86
N THR A 284 14.70 -18.88 -26.17
CA THR A 284 13.38 -19.36 -26.58
C THR A 284 12.35 -18.22 -26.50
N LYS A 285 11.38 -18.21 -27.42
CA LYS A 285 10.44 -17.08 -27.57
C LYS A 285 9.00 -17.40 -27.17
N LYS A 286 8.66 -18.68 -26.99
CA LYS A 286 7.30 -19.13 -26.67
C LYS A 286 7.28 -19.83 -25.32
N PHE A 287 6.55 -19.26 -24.37
CA PHE A 287 6.43 -19.78 -23.01
C PHE A 287 4.97 -19.88 -22.61
N MET A 288 4.63 -20.97 -21.93
CA MET A 288 3.33 -21.16 -21.31
C MET A 288 3.53 -21.28 -19.80
N ILE A 289 2.95 -20.35 -19.04
CA ILE A 289 3.13 -20.25 -17.59
C ILE A 289 1.88 -20.77 -16.90
N PHE A 290 2.03 -21.82 -16.10
CA PHE A 290 0.99 -22.40 -15.27
C PHE A 290 1.06 -21.82 -13.86
N ILE A 291 -0.07 -21.31 -13.38
CA ILE A 291 -0.22 -20.60 -12.12
C ILE A 291 -1.45 -21.14 -11.39
N ASP A 292 -1.32 -21.57 -10.13
CA ASP A 292 -2.44 -22.07 -9.31
C ASP A 292 -3.18 -20.93 -8.56
N SER A 293 -2.70 -19.69 -8.66
CA SER A 293 -3.29 -18.51 -8.02
C SER A 293 -4.23 -17.73 -8.94
N LYS A 294 -5.54 -17.98 -8.77
CA LYS A 294 -6.60 -17.21 -9.45
C LYS A 294 -6.50 -15.71 -9.15
N SER A 295 -6.12 -15.35 -7.92
CA SER A 295 -6.03 -13.95 -7.46
C SER A 295 -4.97 -13.14 -8.23
N ILE A 296 -3.85 -13.76 -8.59
CA ILE A 296 -2.80 -13.11 -9.38
C ILE A 296 -3.26 -12.92 -10.82
N ILE A 297 -3.86 -13.95 -11.42
CA ILE A 297 -4.36 -13.88 -12.80
C ILE A 297 -5.40 -12.75 -12.91
N GLN A 298 -6.37 -12.71 -12.00
CA GLN A 298 -7.37 -11.63 -11.93
C GLN A 298 -6.72 -10.25 -11.71
N GLY A 299 -5.68 -10.17 -10.87
CA GLY A 299 -4.94 -8.94 -10.66
C GLY A 299 -4.26 -8.41 -11.92
N ILE A 300 -3.70 -9.30 -12.75
CA ILE A 300 -3.07 -8.94 -14.02
C ILE A 300 -4.13 -8.55 -15.06
N GLN A 301 -5.22 -9.32 -15.16
CA GLN A 301 -6.33 -9.02 -16.09
C GLN A 301 -7.00 -7.69 -15.76
N ASN A 302 -7.28 -7.40 -14.50
CA ASN A 302 -7.84 -6.10 -14.11
C ASN A 302 -6.89 -4.95 -14.43
N PHE A 303 -5.58 -5.20 -14.44
CA PHE A 303 -4.58 -4.23 -14.84
C PHE A 303 -4.42 -4.09 -16.37
N SER A 304 -4.80 -5.10 -17.16
CA SER A 304 -4.92 -4.95 -18.62
C SER A 304 -6.22 -4.26 -19.02
N ASN A 305 -7.32 -4.52 -18.30
CA ASN A 305 -8.66 -4.01 -18.62
C ASN A 305 -8.90 -2.57 -18.16
N ASN A 306 -8.29 -2.13 -17.05
CA ASN A 306 -8.36 -0.74 -16.58
C ASN A 306 -7.32 0.18 -17.24
N ARG A 307 -6.90 -0.11 -18.48
CA ARG A 307 -6.00 0.73 -19.28
C ARG A 307 -6.77 1.50 -20.34
#